data_AF-A0A4V1V102-F1
#
_entry.id   AF-A0A4V1V102-F1
#
_cell.length_a   1.000
_cell.length_b   1.000
_cell.length_c   1.000
_cell.angle_alpha   90.00
_cell.angle_beta   90.00
_cell.angle_gamma   90.00
#
_symmetry.space_group_name_H-M   'P 1'
#
loop_
_entity.id
_entity.type
_entity.pdbx_description
1 polymer ?
#
loop_
_entity_poly.entity_id
_entity_poly.type
_entity_poly.pdbx_seq_one_letter_code
_entity_poly.pdbx_strand_id
1 'polypeptide(L)'
;ITIGDIRVTVTDQPHGGITSAGLRFDSNDKSIGYATDFHAMTNEMRALYTGLDLWVVDALRRAPHPTHPNLDSVLGWVGELAPRRTALVHMDHSMDYAELAATLPMGVEPGYDGMEVGV
;
A
#
# COMPACT_ATOMS: atom_id res chain seq x y z
N ILE A 1 5.36 0.07 -18.60
CA ILE A 1 5.90 1.27 -19.30
C ILE A 1 7.24 1.63 -18.67
N THR A 2 8.15 2.28 -19.40
CA THR A 2 9.42 2.78 -18.81
C THR A 2 9.46 4.29 -18.94
N ILE A 3 9.80 4.98 -17.84
CA ILE A 3 9.94 6.44 -17.77
C ILE A 3 11.34 6.73 -17.22
N GLY A 4 12.26 7.20 -18.07
CA GLY A 4 13.67 7.29 -17.71
C GLY A 4 14.25 5.90 -17.43
N ASP A 5 14.85 5.72 -16.26
CA ASP A 5 15.36 4.44 -15.74
C ASP A 5 14.33 3.66 -14.90
N ILE A 6 13.11 4.19 -14.73
CA ILE A 6 12.06 3.59 -13.91
C ILE A 6 11.18 2.70 -14.77
N ARG A 7 11.14 1.41 -14.46
CA ARG A 7 10.15 0.47 -15.01
C ARG A 7 8.88 0.54 -14.17
N VAL A 8 7.75 0.78 -14.82
CA VAL A 8 6.42 0.77 -14.20
C VAL A 8 5.64 -0.45 -14.66
N THR A 9 5.28 -1.30 -13.70
CA THR A 9 4.39 -2.45 -13.87
C THR A 9 3.04 -2.15 -13.23
N VAL A 10 1.96 -2.61 -13.84
CA VAL A 10 0.59 -2.28 -13.42
C VAL A 10 -0.23 -3.56 -13.29
N THR A 11 -1.15 -3.57 -12.34
CA THR A 11 -2.21 -4.58 -12.24
C THR A 11 -3.55 -3.92 -11.89
N ASP A 12 -4.66 -4.57 -12.24
CA ASP A 12 -5.99 -4.11 -11.83
C ASP A 12 -6.22 -4.44 -10.35
N GLN A 13 -6.78 -3.49 -9.62
CA GLN A 13 -7.19 -3.69 -8.23
C GLN A 13 -8.72 -3.58 -8.13
N PRO A 14 -9.40 -4.59 -7.55
CA PRO A 14 -10.84 -4.51 -7.33
C PRO A 14 -11.19 -3.37 -6.38
N HIS A 15 -12.13 -2.48 -6.74
CA HIS A 15 -12.58 -1.37 -5.92
C HIS A 15 -14.11 -1.24 -6.00
N GLY A 16 -14.83 -1.98 -5.15
CA GLY A 16 -16.28 -2.14 -5.28
C GLY A 16 -16.66 -2.74 -6.64
N GLY A 17 -17.52 -2.04 -7.38
CA GLY A 17 -17.98 -2.46 -8.71
C GLY A 17 -17.08 -2.03 -9.88
N ILE A 18 -15.92 -1.41 -9.61
CA ILE A 18 -14.97 -0.93 -10.61
C ILE A 18 -13.56 -1.46 -10.32
N THR A 19 -12.59 -1.09 -11.18
CA THR A 19 -11.17 -1.33 -10.95
C THR A 19 -10.40 -0.02 -10.80
N SER A 20 -9.35 -0.06 -9.98
CA SER A 20 -8.30 0.96 -9.93
C SER A 20 -6.97 0.36 -10.38
N ALA A 21 -5.94 1.18 -10.53
CA ALA A 21 -4.61 0.73 -10.97
C ALA A 21 -3.65 0.60 -9.80
N GLY A 22 -3.11 -0.60 -9.62
CA GLY A 22 -2.01 -0.88 -8.73
C GLY A 22 -0.68 -0.71 -9.46
N LEU A 23 0.29 -0.01 -8.86
CA LEU A 23 1.53 0.37 -9.53
C LEU A 23 2.74 -0.18 -8.78
N ARG A 24 3.72 -0.68 -9.54
CA ARG A 24 5.07 -0.96 -9.06
C ARG A 24 6.08 -0.19 -9.89
N PHE A 25 7.00 0.47 -9.21
CA PHE A 25 8.10 1.22 -9.76
C PHE A 25 9.40 0.53 -9.40
N ASP A 26 10.12 0.06 -10.40
CA ASP A 26 11.43 -0.57 -10.25
C ASP A 26 12.51 0.33 -10.86
N SER A 27 13.56 0.65 -10.11
CA SER A 27 14.78 1.29 -10.62
C SER A 27 16.00 0.68 -9.93
N ASN A 28 16.98 0.25 -10.72
CA ASN A 28 18.15 -0.50 -10.24
C ASN A 28 17.73 -1.73 -9.41
N ASP A 29 18.15 -1.79 -8.15
CA ASP A 29 17.84 -2.84 -7.17
C ASP A 29 16.69 -2.45 -6.22
N LYS A 30 15.96 -1.37 -6.51
CA LYS A 30 14.90 -0.82 -5.67
C LYS A 30 13.52 -0.96 -6.27
N SER A 31 12.55 -1.25 -5.41
CA SER A 31 11.15 -1.43 -5.80
C SER A 31 10.19 -0.71 -4.85
N ILE A 32 9.33 0.14 -5.40
CA ILE A 32 8.25 0.83 -4.68
C ILE A 32 6.90 0.38 -5.23
N GLY A 33 5.96 0.02 -4.36
CA GLY A 33 4.56 -0.21 -4.72
C GLY A 33 3.66 0.93 -4.27
N TYR A 34 2.68 1.29 -5.09
CA TYR A 34 1.63 2.26 -4.76
C TYR A 34 0.26 1.63 -5.02
N ALA A 35 -0.50 1.43 -3.95
CA ALA A 35 -1.75 0.67 -3.92
C ALA A 35 -2.84 1.46 -3.19
N THR A 36 -3.53 2.36 -3.90
CA THR A 36 -4.68 3.10 -3.38
C THR A 36 -5.99 2.53 -3.91
N ASP A 37 -7.10 2.73 -3.20
CA ASP A 37 -8.47 2.47 -3.66
C ASP A 37 -8.69 1.04 -4.15
N PHE A 38 -8.73 0.07 -3.22
CA PHE A 38 -9.05 -1.33 -3.54
C PHE A 38 -9.70 -2.03 -2.35
N HIS A 39 -10.28 -3.23 -2.48
CA HIS A 39 -10.92 -3.92 -1.34
C HIS A 39 -10.56 -5.39 -1.20
N ALA A 40 -9.83 -5.96 -2.17
CA ALA A 40 -9.43 -7.36 -2.16
C ALA A 40 -8.02 -7.49 -2.73
N MET A 41 -7.26 -8.46 -2.22
CA MET A 41 -5.92 -8.79 -2.68
C MET A 41 -5.98 -9.99 -3.65
N THR A 42 -5.82 -9.72 -4.94
CA THR A 42 -5.79 -10.76 -6.00
C THR A 42 -4.41 -11.40 -6.13
N ASN A 43 -4.30 -12.50 -6.90
CA ASN A 43 -3.01 -13.15 -7.12
C ASN A 43 -2.05 -12.27 -7.94
N GLU A 44 -2.58 -11.50 -8.88
CA GLU A 44 -1.83 -10.56 -9.69
C GLU A 44 -1.30 -9.40 -8.84
N MET A 45 -2.09 -8.91 -7.88
CA MET A 45 -1.65 -7.93 -6.88
C MET A 45 -0.57 -8.50 -5.96
N ARG A 46 -0.72 -9.75 -5.48
CA ARG A 46 0.35 -10.42 -4.70
C ARG A 46 1.65 -10.49 -5.47
N ALA A 47 1.59 -10.90 -6.74
CA ALA A 47 2.77 -10.95 -7.60
C ALA A 47 3.40 -9.56 -7.81
N LEU A 48 2.57 -8.51 -7.94
CA LEU A 48 3.04 -7.13 -8.06
C LEU A 48 3.73 -6.63 -6.79
N TYR A 49 3.13 -6.85 -5.61
CA TYR A 49 3.52 -6.21 -4.35
C TYR A 49 4.45 -7.03 -3.45
N THR A 50 4.85 -8.24 -3.86
CA THR A 50 5.82 -9.04 -3.09
C THR A 50 7.23 -8.43 -3.17
N GLY A 51 7.90 -8.37 -2.01
CA GLY A 51 9.33 -8.04 -1.92
C GLY A 51 9.67 -6.59 -2.26
N LEU A 52 8.78 -5.65 -1.93
CA LEU A 52 9.01 -4.21 -2.12
C LEU A 52 9.96 -3.65 -1.06
N ASP A 53 10.76 -2.65 -1.41
CA ASP A 53 11.48 -1.83 -0.43
C ASP A 53 10.53 -0.87 0.30
N LEU A 54 9.54 -0.35 -0.43
CA LEU A 54 8.50 0.50 0.13
C LEU A 54 7.14 0.15 -0.47
N TRP A 55 6.13 -0.01 0.38
CA TRP A 55 4.75 -0.14 -0.02
C TRP A 55 3.91 1.03 0.52
N VAL A 56 3.40 1.87 -0.37
CA VAL A 56 2.43 2.91 -0.04
C VAL A 56 1.04 2.34 -0.31
N VAL A 57 0.22 2.15 0.73
CA VAL A 57 -0.98 1.31 0.65
C VAL A 57 -2.17 1.92 1.39
N ASP A 58 -3.35 1.81 0.77
CA ASP A 58 -4.65 2.14 1.37
C ASP A 58 -4.86 1.40 2.69
N ALA A 59 -5.28 2.13 3.72
CA ALA A 59 -5.88 1.58 4.93
C ALA A 59 -6.96 2.54 5.46
N LEU A 60 -8.12 2.60 4.79
CA LEU A 60 -9.17 3.59 5.07
C LEU A 60 -9.48 3.75 6.57
N ARG A 61 -9.76 2.65 7.27
CA ARG A 61 -10.14 2.69 8.69
C ARG A 61 -10.03 1.32 9.35
N ARG A 62 -10.27 1.24 10.66
CA ARG A 62 -10.31 -0.04 11.40
C ARG A 62 -11.53 -0.90 11.07
N ALA A 63 -12.70 -0.27 10.92
CA ALA A 63 -13.94 -0.98 10.60
C ALA A 63 -13.99 -1.41 9.12
N PRO A 64 -14.59 -2.57 8.78
CA PRO A 64 -14.75 -2.99 7.39
C PRO A 64 -15.40 -1.93 6.49
N HIS A 65 -15.00 -1.91 5.22
CA HIS A 65 -15.58 -1.07 4.19
C HIS A 65 -15.78 -1.88 2.89
N PRO A 66 -16.87 -1.68 2.13
CA PRO A 66 -17.13 -2.46 0.91
C PRO A 66 -16.10 -2.22 -0.21
N THR A 67 -15.42 -1.08 -0.21
CA THR A 67 -14.54 -0.66 -1.31
C THR A 67 -13.10 -0.36 -0.90
N HIS A 68 -12.78 -0.41 0.40
CA HIS A 68 -11.43 -0.14 0.92
C HIS A 68 -11.02 -1.23 1.90
N PRO A 69 -9.73 -1.59 2.03
CA PRO A 69 -9.32 -2.50 3.08
C PRO A 69 -9.46 -1.82 4.45
N ASN A 70 -9.66 -2.62 5.48
CA ASN A 70 -9.43 -2.15 6.84
C ASN A 70 -7.98 -2.37 7.26
N LEU A 71 -7.57 -1.69 8.34
CA LEU A 71 -6.20 -1.78 8.85
C LEU A 71 -5.72 -3.23 9.05
N ASP A 72 -6.54 -4.09 9.66
CA ASP A 72 -6.16 -5.47 9.96
C ASP A 72 -5.89 -6.29 8.68
N SER A 73 -6.66 -6.07 7.61
CA SER A 73 -6.42 -6.73 6.32
C SER A 73 -5.07 -6.32 5.74
N VAL A 74 -4.75 -5.03 5.80
CA VAL A 74 -3.48 -4.47 5.30
C VAL A 74 -2.31 -5.02 6.09
N LEU A 75 -2.40 -5.05 7.42
CA LEU A 75 -1.36 -5.63 8.28
C LEU A 75 -1.16 -7.12 8.00
N GLY A 76 -2.23 -7.86 7.73
CA GLY A 76 -2.15 -9.24 7.26
C GLY A 76 -1.36 -9.39 5.96
N TRP A 77 -1.63 -8.53 4.97
CA TRP A 77 -0.89 -8.53 3.71
C TRP A 77 0.56 -8.04 3.85
N VAL A 78 0.85 -7.10 4.74
CA VAL A 78 2.24 -6.71 5.07
C VAL A 78 3.00 -7.93 5.60
N GLY A 79 2.40 -8.71 6.50
CA GLY A 79 3.01 -9.95 7.00
C GLY A 79 3.24 -10.99 5.91
N GLU A 80 2.36 -11.07 4.92
CA GLU A 80 2.47 -12.02 3.81
C GLU A 80 3.48 -11.59 2.73
N LEU A 81 3.39 -10.35 2.28
CA LEU A 81 4.15 -9.80 1.14
C LEU A 81 5.54 -9.30 1.55
N ALA A 82 5.75 -9.13 2.86
CA ALA A 82 6.99 -8.76 3.52
C ALA A 82 7.72 -7.54 2.88
N PRO A 83 7.04 -6.40 2.66
CA PRO A 83 7.75 -5.18 2.27
C PRO A 83 8.71 -4.74 3.38
N ARG A 84 9.81 -4.09 3.03
CA ARG A 84 10.78 -3.60 4.03
C ARG A 84 10.25 -2.42 4.83
N ARG A 85 9.41 -1.59 4.20
CA ARG A 85 8.75 -0.43 4.80
C ARG A 85 7.36 -0.27 4.19
N THR A 86 6.39 0.16 4.99
CA THR A 86 5.01 0.40 4.57
C THR A 86 4.52 1.74 5.10
N ALA A 87 3.97 2.57 4.21
CA ALA A 87 3.30 3.82 4.57
C ALA A 87 1.80 3.70 4.28
N LEU A 88 0.95 3.87 5.30
CA LEU A 88 -0.49 3.82 5.16
C LEU A 88 -1.02 5.14 4.58
N VAL A 89 -1.90 5.06 3.58
CA VAL A 89 -2.54 6.22 2.95
C VAL A 89 -4.04 6.01 2.83
N HIS A 90 -4.76 6.99 2.28
CA HIS A 90 -6.21 6.97 2.10
C HIS A 90 -6.98 6.76 3.43
N MET A 91 -6.38 7.11 4.56
CA MET A 91 -6.97 7.00 5.88
C MET A 91 -8.11 8.02 6.06
N ASP A 92 -9.22 7.61 6.65
CA ASP A 92 -10.29 8.52 7.06
C ASP A 92 -9.99 9.17 8.42
N HIS A 93 -10.86 10.08 8.83
CA HIS A 93 -10.71 10.85 10.06
C HIS A 93 -10.72 10.01 11.36
N SER A 94 -11.09 8.73 11.31
CA SER A 94 -11.08 7.85 12.49
C SER A 94 -9.68 7.29 12.81
N MET A 95 -8.73 7.48 11.89
CA MET A 95 -7.38 6.94 11.93
C MET A 95 -6.39 8.01 12.43
N ASP A 96 -6.42 8.29 13.73
CA ASP A 96 -5.52 9.29 14.33
C ASP A 96 -4.04 8.93 14.14
N TYR A 97 -3.25 9.90 13.69
CA TYR A 97 -1.85 9.71 13.36
C TYR A 97 -1.01 9.27 14.56
N ALA A 98 -1.16 9.95 15.71
CA ALA A 98 -0.32 9.71 16.88
C ALA A 98 -0.64 8.35 17.51
N GLU A 99 -1.93 7.97 17.54
CA GLU A 99 -2.36 6.65 17.97
C GLU A 99 -1.77 5.54 17.07
N LEU A 100 -1.86 5.71 15.75
CA LEU A 100 -1.33 4.74 14.80
C LEU A 100 0.18 4.63 14.89
N ALA A 101 0.91 5.75 14.88
CA ALA A 101 2.37 5.76 14.98
C ALA A 101 2.87 5.08 16.27
N ALA A 102 2.09 5.11 17.35
CA ALA A 102 2.43 4.44 18.61
C ALA A 102 2.09 2.95 18.65
N THR A 103 1.18 2.47 17.78
CA THR A 103 0.60 1.11 17.87
C THR A 103 0.91 0.20 16.69
N LEU A 104 1.28 0.77 15.54
CA LEU A 104 1.61 0.00 14.35
C LEU A 104 2.90 -0.81 14.54
N PRO A 105 3.00 -2.00 13.91
CA PRO A 105 4.18 -2.83 14.01
C PRO A 105 5.39 -2.15 13.34
N MET A 106 6.59 -2.59 13.73
CA MET A 106 7.83 -2.12 13.12
C MET A 106 7.79 -2.26 11.60
N GLY A 107 8.19 -1.20 10.90
CA GLY A 107 8.17 -1.16 9.44
C GLY A 107 6.85 -0.67 8.83
N VAL A 108 5.83 -0.38 9.64
CA VAL A 108 4.57 0.23 9.19
C VAL A 108 4.36 1.57 9.88
N GLU A 109 4.02 2.60 9.13
CA GLU A 109 3.76 3.94 9.65
C GLU A 109 2.55 4.60 8.98
N PRO A 110 1.82 5.49 9.67
CA PRO A 110 0.81 6.29 9.01
C PRO A 110 1.48 7.35 8.12
N GLY A 111 1.01 7.46 6.88
CA GLY A 111 1.42 8.53 5.97
C GLY A 111 0.81 9.87 6.38
N TYR A 112 1.41 10.96 5.90
CA TYR A 112 0.92 12.33 6.12
C TYR A 112 1.22 13.20 4.89
N ASP A 113 0.46 14.28 4.75
CA ASP A 113 0.64 15.22 3.64
C ASP A 113 2.04 15.88 3.71
N GLY A 114 2.77 15.81 2.59
CA GLY A 114 4.15 16.31 2.50
C GLY A 114 5.22 15.33 3.01
N MET A 115 4.84 14.09 3.34
CA MET A 115 5.81 13.05 3.70
C MET A 115 6.75 12.74 2.53
N GLU A 116 8.05 12.84 2.79
CA GLU A 116 9.11 12.40 1.86
C GLU A 116 9.73 11.08 2.35
N VAL A 117 9.85 10.13 1.44
CA VAL A 117 10.42 8.80 1.72
C VAL A 117 11.33 8.37 0.57
N GLY A 118 12.45 7.74 0.92
CA GLY A 118 13.40 7.14 -0.02
C GLY A 118 13.64 5.67 0.30
N VAL A 119 14.21 4.95 -0.67
CA VAL A 119 14.60 3.53 -0.58
C VAL A 119 15.98 3.28 -1.16
#